data_AF-A0A383B9U9-F1
#
_entry.id   AF-A0A383B9U9-F1
#
_cell.length_a   1.000
_cell.length_b   1.000
_cell.length_c   1.000
_cell.angle_alpha   90.00
_cell.angle_beta   90.00
_cell.angle_gamma   90.00
#
_symmetry.space_group_name_H-M   'P 1'
#
loop_
_entity.id
_entity.type
_entity.pdbx_description
1 polymer ?
#
loop_
_entity_poly.entity_id
_entity_poly.type
_entity_poly.pdbx_seq_one_letter_code
_entity_poly.pdbx_strand_id
1 'polypeptide(L)'
;HRALNDAETTAAVFVELCNRLLVISGEERLKLARLVALESSGLEAVIAGEEVTTGTNVEMNTSFLPEKVSMPARLEAVDDEVTIDPVDFKKAFAGSKNVIEDFEERPQQSDMAVIVKKALETEGRFLIEAGTGVGKSLAYLLPVALFAIKSGKHVVISTNTIALQEQLINKDLPAVQKVLLEEGIIQEPEEFRSVLLKGRSNYLCTKRWLEHPKALNDSDIGVLAASLALWLPGTKTGDRSELRLTP
;
A
#
# COMPACT_ATOMS: atom_id res chain seq x y z
N HIS A 1 37.01 -0.78 -19.00
CA HIS A 1 36.14 -1.54 -19.92
C HIS A 1 34.64 -1.54 -19.57
N ARG A 2 34.17 -1.05 -18.41
CA ARG A 2 32.73 -0.94 -18.10
C ARG A 2 32.08 0.39 -18.51
N ALA A 3 32.88 1.46 -18.64
CA ALA A 3 32.38 2.81 -18.94
C ALA A 3 31.51 2.92 -20.21
N LEU A 4 31.83 2.18 -21.29
CA LEU A 4 31.01 2.21 -22.51
C LEU A 4 29.64 1.56 -22.29
N ASN A 5 29.62 0.40 -21.62
CA ASN A 5 28.39 -0.33 -21.31
C ASN A 5 27.51 0.46 -20.31
N ASP A 6 28.12 1.11 -19.31
CA ASP A 6 27.41 1.97 -18.36
C ASP A 6 26.79 3.19 -19.09
N ALA A 7 27.51 3.78 -20.06
CA ALA A 7 27.00 4.88 -20.87
C ALA A 7 25.86 4.45 -21.79
N GLU A 8 25.98 3.30 -22.46
CA GLU A 8 24.92 2.72 -23.30
C GLU A 8 23.66 2.41 -22.49
N THR A 9 23.83 1.85 -21.29
CA THR A 9 22.72 1.56 -20.37
C THR A 9 22.05 2.86 -19.92
N THR A 10 22.83 3.88 -19.54
CA THR A 10 22.30 5.19 -19.13
C THR A 10 21.53 5.86 -20.26
N ALA A 11 22.04 5.81 -21.48
CA ALA A 11 21.37 6.34 -22.67
C ALA A 11 20.04 5.61 -22.94
N ALA A 12 20.03 4.28 -22.82
CA ALA A 12 18.81 3.49 -22.97
C ALA A 12 17.75 3.87 -21.92
N VAL A 13 18.13 4.02 -20.64
CA VAL A 13 17.22 4.51 -19.59
C VAL A 13 16.70 5.90 -19.91
N PHE A 14 17.57 6.82 -20.34
CA PHE A 14 17.18 8.19 -20.68
C PHE A 14 16.17 8.24 -21.84
N VAL A 15 16.40 7.46 -22.90
CA VAL A 15 15.46 7.37 -24.04
C VAL A 15 14.11 6.83 -23.60
N GLU A 16 14.09 5.81 -22.74
CA GLU A 16 12.84 5.27 -22.20
C GLU A 16 12.08 6.28 -21.34
N LEU A 17 12.79 7.07 -20.53
CA LEU A 17 12.18 8.18 -19.78
C LEU A 17 11.59 9.24 -20.71
N CYS A 18 12.27 9.57 -21.81
CA CYS A 18 11.74 10.50 -22.82
C CYS A 18 10.47 9.95 -23.48
N ASN A 19 10.42 8.66 -23.82
CA ASN A 19 9.23 8.03 -24.38
C ASN A 19 8.04 8.09 -23.39
N ARG A 20 8.30 7.87 -22.10
CA ARG A 20 7.26 7.97 -21.05
C ARG A 20 6.74 9.39 -20.88
N LEU A 21 7.60 10.40 -21.06
CA LEU A 21 7.16 11.81 -21.04
C LEU A 21 6.13 12.09 -22.14
N LEU A 22 6.22 11.47 -23.32
CA LEU A 22 5.28 11.71 -24.43
C LEU A 22 3.84 11.29 -24.13
N VAL A 23 3.60 10.46 -23.10
CA VAL A 23 2.26 10.11 -22.63
C VAL A 23 1.60 11.27 -21.85
N ILE A 24 2.42 12.18 -21.30
CA ILE A 24 1.97 13.34 -20.53
C ILE A 24 1.65 14.49 -21.48
N SER A 25 0.53 15.18 -21.23
CA SER A 25 0.10 16.31 -22.05
C SER A 25 1.16 17.42 -22.10
N GLY A 26 1.22 18.17 -23.20
CA GLY A 26 2.19 19.27 -23.34
C GLY A 26 2.05 20.33 -22.23
N GLU A 27 0.83 20.61 -21.78
CA GLU A 27 0.56 21.55 -20.69
C GLU A 27 1.13 21.05 -19.35
N GLU A 28 0.95 19.77 -19.03
CA GLU A 28 1.49 19.16 -17.81
C GLU A 28 3.01 19.04 -17.87
N ARG A 29 3.58 18.71 -19.03
CA ARG A 29 5.03 18.72 -19.25
C ARG A 29 5.63 20.10 -19.03
N LEU A 30 4.99 21.16 -19.52
CA LEU A 30 5.44 22.53 -19.29
C LEU A 30 5.38 22.90 -17.79
N LYS A 31 4.33 22.47 -17.07
CA LYS A 31 4.24 22.65 -15.60
C LYS A 31 5.37 21.93 -14.87
N LEU A 32 5.63 20.66 -15.20
CA LEU A 32 6.74 19.88 -14.64
C LEU A 32 8.09 20.54 -14.93
N ALA A 33 8.31 20.98 -16.17
CA ALA A 33 9.54 21.65 -16.57
C ALA A 33 9.79 22.92 -15.76
N ARG A 34 8.75 23.73 -15.50
CA ARG A 34 8.86 24.93 -14.66
C ARG A 34 9.20 24.62 -13.21
N LEU A 35 8.76 23.48 -12.68
CA LEU A 35 9.10 23.05 -11.31
C LEU A 35 10.59 22.71 -11.18
N VAL A 36 11.23 22.21 -12.23
CA VAL A 36 12.65 21.82 -12.22
C VAL A 36 13.60 22.86 -12.84
N ALA A 37 13.06 23.92 -13.45
CA ALA A 37 13.82 24.93 -14.19
C ALA A 37 14.84 25.72 -13.35
N LEU A 38 14.74 25.70 -12.02
CA LEU A 38 15.68 26.39 -11.13
C LEU A 38 17.08 25.77 -11.13
N GLU A 39 17.23 24.50 -11.51
CA GLU A 39 18.53 23.82 -11.56
C GLU A 39 19.33 24.10 -12.85
N SER A 40 18.73 24.74 -13.87
CA SER A 40 19.38 25.12 -15.14
C SER A 40 20.20 23.99 -15.79
N SER A 41 19.64 22.78 -15.83
CA SER A 41 20.33 21.57 -16.31
C SER A 41 20.10 21.28 -17.79
N GLY A 42 19.21 22.03 -18.46
CA GLY A 42 18.73 21.75 -19.82
C GLY A 42 17.66 20.67 -19.88
N LEU A 43 17.39 19.97 -18.77
CA LEU A 43 16.33 18.96 -18.68
C LEU A 43 14.94 19.59 -18.76
N GLU A 44 14.78 20.85 -18.35
CA GLU A 44 13.54 21.60 -18.47
C GLU A 44 13.05 21.69 -19.92
N ALA A 45 13.97 21.90 -20.87
CA ALA A 45 13.64 21.94 -22.30
C ALA A 45 13.30 20.55 -22.84
N VAL A 46 13.98 19.50 -22.36
CA VAL A 46 13.66 18.11 -22.70
C VAL A 46 12.27 17.73 -22.21
N ILE A 47 11.93 18.09 -20.97
CA ILE A 47 10.62 17.81 -20.36
C ILE A 47 9.53 18.56 -21.12
N ALA A 48 9.66 19.87 -21.30
CA ALA A 48 8.66 20.66 -22.02
C ALA A 48 8.55 20.28 -23.51
N GLY A 49 9.67 19.90 -24.13
CA GLY A 49 9.79 19.74 -25.58
C GLY A 49 9.97 21.07 -26.34
N GLU A 50 10.16 22.17 -25.61
CA GLU A 50 10.39 23.54 -26.11
C GLU A 50 11.24 24.33 -25.11
N GLU A 51 11.77 25.49 -25.51
CA GLU A 51 12.49 26.36 -24.57
C GLU A 51 11.56 26.90 -23.48
N VAL A 52 11.99 26.76 -22.23
CA VAL A 52 11.20 27.16 -21.06
C VAL A 52 11.74 28.48 -20.51
N THR A 53 10.92 29.52 -20.51
CA THR A 53 11.27 30.78 -19.83
C THR A 53 11.22 30.60 -18.32
N THR A 54 12.32 30.90 -17.63
CA THR A 54 12.37 30.94 -16.17
C THR A 54 11.49 32.08 -15.64
N GLY A 55 10.62 31.77 -14.67
CA GLY A 55 9.74 32.75 -14.04
C GLY A 55 8.27 32.62 -14.45
N THR A 56 7.54 31.74 -13.79
CA THR A 56 6.08 31.81 -13.64
C THR A 56 5.69 31.05 -12.39
N ASN A 57 4.73 31.58 -11.63
CA ASN A 57 4.07 30.82 -10.57
C ASN A 57 3.46 29.55 -11.21
N VAL A 58 3.89 28.38 -10.78
CA VAL A 58 3.25 27.13 -11.21
C VAL A 58 1.98 26.96 -10.38
N GLU A 59 0.83 27.13 -11.02
CA GLU A 59 -0.44 26.78 -10.40
C GLU A 59 -0.58 25.26 -10.36
N MET A 60 -0.62 24.71 -9.14
CA MET A 60 -0.99 23.32 -8.92
C MET A 60 -2.49 23.18 -9.14
N ASN A 61 -2.88 22.53 -10.24
CA ASN A 61 -4.28 22.25 -10.56
C ASN A 61 -4.65 20.81 -10.19
N THR A 62 -5.93 20.49 -10.31
CA THR A 62 -6.47 19.18 -9.96
C THR A 62 -6.12 18.09 -10.97
N SER A 63 -5.44 18.38 -12.09
CA SER A 63 -5.16 17.37 -13.13
C SER A 63 -4.21 16.27 -12.64
N PHE A 64 -3.35 16.57 -11.66
CA PHE A 64 -2.49 15.57 -11.03
C PHE A 64 -3.20 14.76 -9.93
N LEU A 65 -4.40 15.15 -9.49
CA LEU A 65 -5.08 14.42 -8.42
C LEU A 65 -5.70 13.12 -8.96
N PRO A 66 -5.62 12.02 -8.20
CA PRO A 66 -6.28 10.78 -8.59
C PRO A 66 -7.80 10.98 -8.64
N GLU A 67 -8.47 10.22 -9.50
CA GLU A 67 -9.93 10.20 -9.54
C GLU A 67 -10.50 9.86 -8.17
N LYS A 68 -11.57 10.55 -7.78
CA LYS A 68 -12.27 10.23 -6.54
C LYS A 68 -12.95 8.88 -6.69
N VAL A 69 -12.41 7.87 -6.03
CA VAL A 69 -13.03 6.55 -5.96
C VAL A 69 -14.32 6.64 -5.14
N SER A 70 -15.41 6.10 -5.68
CA SER A 70 -16.66 5.92 -4.94
C SER A 70 -16.41 5.03 -3.72
N MET A 71 -16.74 5.52 -2.52
CA MET A 71 -16.67 4.68 -1.33
C MET A 71 -17.69 3.54 -1.46
N PRO A 72 -17.31 2.28 -1.19
CA PRO A 72 -18.28 1.19 -1.16
C PRO A 72 -19.31 1.46 -0.06
N ALA A 73 -20.50 0.86 -0.22
CA ALA A 73 -21.52 0.90 0.81
C ALA A 73 -20.93 0.41 2.15
N ARG A 74 -21.32 1.10 3.23
CA ARG A 74 -20.94 0.70 4.58
C ARG A 74 -21.47 -0.71 4.84
N LEU A 75 -20.64 -1.62 5.31
CA LEU A 75 -21.11 -2.94 5.74
C LEU A 75 -22.09 -2.78 6.89
N GLU A 76 -23.25 -3.43 6.78
CA GLU A 76 -24.23 -3.51 7.85
C GLU A 76 -23.81 -4.61 8.83
N ALA A 77 -23.89 -4.31 10.13
CA ALA A 77 -23.57 -5.29 11.15
C ALA A 77 -24.64 -6.37 11.16
N VAL A 78 -24.22 -7.64 11.05
CA VAL A 78 -25.10 -8.79 11.28
C VAL A 78 -25.17 -9.00 12.80
N ASP A 79 -26.37 -8.88 13.38
CA ASP A 79 -26.62 -9.00 14.83
C ASP A 79 -26.61 -10.46 15.33
N ASP A 80 -26.32 -11.42 14.46
CA ASP A 80 -26.34 -12.84 14.81
C ASP A 80 -25.10 -13.27 15.61
N GLU A 81 -25.28 -14.26 16.48
CA GLU A 81 -24.17 -15.03 17.05
C GLU A 81 -23.39 -15.69 15.92
N VAL A 82 -22.12 -15.31 15.76
CA VAL A 82 -21.25 -15.85 14.71
C VAL A 82 -20.44 -16.99 15.30
N THR A 83 -20.64 -18.19 14.75
CA THR A 83 -19.79 -19.36 15.02
C THR A 83 -18.93 -19.66 13.80
N ILE A 84 -17.63 -19.82 14.00
CA ILE A 84 -16.67 -20.25 12.99
C ILE A 84 -16.82 -21.78 12.82
N ASP A 85 -17.03 -22.22 11.58
CA ASP A 85 -17.16 -23.64 11.25
C ASP A 85 -15.89 -24.41 11.69
N PRO A 86 -16.03 -25.43 12.58
CA PRO A 86 -14.90 -26.25 13.01
C PRO A 86 -14.18 -26.97 11.87
N VAL A 87 -14.86 -27.27 10.77
CA VAL A 87 -14.27 -27.91 9.58
C VAL A 87 -13.37 -26.91 8.86
N ASP A 88 -13.87 -25.71 8.57
CA ASP A 88 -13.09 -24.67 7.89
C ASP A 88 -11.89 -24.23 8.74
N PHE A 89 -12.09 -24.11 10.06
CA PHE A 89 -10.99 -23.82 10.99
C PHE A 89 -9.88 -24.87 10.90
N LYS A 90 -10.22 -26.16 10.95
CA LYS A 90 -9.23 -27.24 10.84
C LYS A 90 -8.56 -27.29 9.47
N LYS A 91 -9.33 -27.11 8.39
CA LYS A 91 -8.79 -27.06 7.01
C LYS A 91 -7.80 -25.93 6.85
N ALA A 92 -8.15 -24.71 7.25
CA ALA A 92 -7.28 -23.55 7.11
C ALA A 92 -5.95 -23.72 7.88
N PHE A 93 -6.01 -24.24 9.11
CA PHE A 93 -4.78 -24.55 9.86
C PHE A 93 -3.94 -25.63 9.17
N ALA A 94 -4.56 -26.73 8.74
CA ALA A 94 -3.86 -27.82 8.06
C ALA A 94 -3.27 -27.40 6.70
N GLY A 95 -3.95 -26.51 5.96
CA GLY A 95 -3.53 -26.00 4.65
C GLY A 95 -2.37 -25.01 4.74
N SER A 96 -2.11 -24.43 5.91
CA SER A 96 -1.02 -23.45 6.10
C SER A 96 0.36 -23.99 5.73
N LYS A 97 0.58 -25.30 5.91
CA LYS A 97 1.83 -25.99 5.50
C LYS A 97 2.08 -26.01 4.00
N ASN A 98 1.03 -25.88 3.18
CA ASN A 98 1.13 -25.92 1.73
C ASN A 98 1.48 -24.54 1.15
N VAL A 99 1.20 -23.49 1.91
CA VAL A 99 1.32 -22.10 1.47
C VAL A 99 2.56 -21.41 2.04
N ILE A 100 2.89 -21.69 3.30
CA ILE A 100 3.95 -21.01 4.03
C ILE A 100 5.22 -21.84 3.95
N GLU A 101 6.27 -21.26 3.35
CA GLU A 101 7.60 -21.87 3.30
C GLU A 101 8.17 -22.04 4.72
N ASP A 102 8.82 -23.18 4.97
CA ASP A 102 9.36 -23.56 6.28
C ASP A 102 8.32 -23.53 7.43
N PHE A 103 7.06 -23.80 7.11
CA PHE A 103 6.01 -23.91 8.12
C PHE A 103 6.26 -25.08 9.05
N GLU A 104 6.39 -24.77 10.34
CA GLU A 104 6.44 -25.75 11.43
C GLU A 104 5.22 -25.53 12.32
N GLU A 105 4.34 -26.53 12.37
CA GLU A 105 3.21 -26.52 13.29
C GLU A 105 3.70 -26.64 14.73
N ARG A 106 3.28 -25.70 15.58
CA ARG A 106 3.64 -25.68 17.00
C ARG A 106 2.37 -25.77 17.84
N PRO A 107 2.31 -26.62 18.88
CA PRO A 107 1.11 -26.76 19.72
C PRO A 107 0.60 -25.43 20.27
N GLN A 108 1.50 -24.53 20.67
CA GLN A 108 1.15 -23.21 21.22
C GLN A 108 0.46 -22.31 20.19
N GLN A 109 0.73 -22.51 18.90
CA GLN A 109 0.07 -21.79 17.81
C GLN A 109 -1.40 -22.19 17.71
N SER A 110 -1.67 -23.49 17.72
CA SER A 110 -3.02 -24.06 17.68
C SER A 110 -3.81 -23.72 18.95
N ASP A 111 -3.17 -23.78 20.12
CA ASP A 111 -3.79 -23.37 21.39
C ASP A 111 -4.20 -21.90 21.37
N MET A 112 -3.32 -21.01 20.94
CA MET A 112 -3.62 -19.58 20.79
C MET A 112 -4.76 -19.36 19.80
N ALA A 113 -4.78 -20.07 18.69
CA ALA A 113 -5.83 -19.94 17.68
C ALA A 113 -7.21 -20.36 18.19
N VAL A 114 -7.30 -21.42 18.98
CA VAL A 114 -8.54 -21.85 19.63
C VAL A 114 -9.03 -20.79 20.62
N ILE A 115 -8.11 -20.18 21.38
CA ILE A 115 -8.46 -19.09 22.31
C ILE A 115 -8.97 -17.87 21.53
N VAL A 116 -8.29 -17.47 20.44
CA VAL A 116 -8.72 -16.34 19.61
C VAL A 116 -10.05 -16.63 18.92
N LYS A 117 -10.26 -17.84 18.39
CA LYS A 117 -11.55 -18.28 17.84
C LYS A 117 -12.67 -18.05 18.85
N LYS A 118 -12.52 -18.61 20.05
CA LYS A 118 -13.52 -18.47 21.13
C LYS A 118 -13.72 -17.00 21.52
N ALA A 119 -12.65 -16.20 21.50
CA ALA A 119 -12.70 -14.79 21.81
C ALA A 119 -13.45 -13.95 20.79
N LEU A 120 -13.50 -14.38 19.52
CA LEU A 120 -14.26 -13.73 18.46
C LEU A 120 -15.72 -14.16 18.49
N GLU A 121 -15.99 -15.43 18.80
CA GLU A 121 -17.35 -15.99 18.90
C GLU A 121 -18.11 -15.52 20.15
N THR A 122 -17.38 -15.09 21.18
CA THR A 122 -17.96 -14.61 22.44
C THR A 122 -17.68 -13.11 22.60
N GLU A 123 -18.68 -12.31 22.98
CA GLU A 123 -18.50 -10.86 23.15
C GLU A 123 -17.70 -10.52 24.43
N GLY A 124 -16.38 -10.77 24.41
CA GLY A 124 -15.51 -10.66 25.58
C GLY A 124 -14.15 -10.01 25.33
N ARG A 125 -13.39 -9.81 26.41
CA ARG A 125 -12.00 -9.33 26.36
C ARG A 125 -11.08 -10.46 26.80
N PHE A 126 -10.07 -10.73 25.99
CA PHE A 126 -9.13 -11.83 26.21
C PHE A 126 -7.71 -11.28 26.23
N LEU A 127 -6.88 -11.84 27.10
CA LEU A 127 -5.46 -11.52 27.21
C LEU A 127 -4.68 -12.81 26.99
N ILE A 128 -3.76 -12.78 26.04
CA ILE A 128 -2.90 -13.92 25.68
C ILE A 128 -1.45 -13.45 25.71
N GLU A 129 -0.61 -14.16 26.46
CA GLU A 129 0.83 -14.02 26.40
C GLU A 129 1.39 -15.09 25.45
N ALA A 130 2.14 -14.67 24.44
CA ALA A 130 2.72 -15.58 23.47
C ALA A 130 4.18 -15.22 23.18
N GLY A 131 5.08 -16.18 23.43
CA GLY A 131 6.52 -16.02 23.24
C GLY A 131 6.91 -15.70 21.80
N THR A 132 8.10 -15.14 21.57
CA THR A 132 8.62 -14.89 20.21
C THR A 132 8.80 -16.19 19.42
N GLY A 133 8.62 -16.16 18.10
CA GLY A 133 8.85 -17.32 17.24
C GLY A 133 7.75 -18.39 17.22
N VAL A 134 6.69 -18.28 18.04
CA VAL A 134 5.61 -19.28 18.10
C VAL A 134 4.62 -19.23 16.93
N GLY A 135 4.85 -18.39 15.92
CA GLY A 135 3.92 -18.23 14.79
C GLY A 135 2.64 -17.44 15.14
N LYS A 136 2.75 -16.45 16.04
CA LYS A 136 1.63 -15.63 16.56
C LYS A 136 0.72 -15.07 15.47
N SER A 137 1.31 -14.52 14.40
CA SER A 137 0.54 -13.88 13.33
C SER A 137 -0.53 -14.81 12.79
N LEU A 138 -0.16 -16.02 12.36
CA LEU A 138 -1.10 -16.98 11.81
C LEU A 138 -2.16 -17.42 12.84
N ALA A 139 -1.73 -17.62 14.10
CA ALA A 139 -2.62 -18.07 15.17
C ALA A 139 -3.80 -17.13 15.40
N TYR A 140 -3.61 -15.81 15.30
CA TYR A 140 -4.74 -14.87 15.39
C TYR A 140 -5.36 -14.53 14.03
N LEU A 141 -4.60 -14.52 12.94
CA LEU A 141 -5.11 -14.08 11.64
C LEU A 141 -6.09 -15.06 11.01
N LEU A 142 -5.83 -16.37 11.09
CA LEU A 142 -6.74 -17.39 10.56
C LEU A 142 -8.15 -17.32 11.18
N PRO A 143 -8.31 -17.38 12.52
CA PRO A 143 -9.64 -17.23 13.12
C PRO A 143 -10.25 -15.86 12.85
N VAL A 144 -9.45 -14.79 12.80
CA VAL A 144 -9.94 -13.44 12.44
C VAL A 144 -10.51 -13.40 11.02
N ALA A 145 -9.83 -14.01 10.05
CA ALA A 145 -10.28 -14.04 8.66
C ALA A 145 -11.59 -14.83 8.53
N LEU A 146 -11.64 -16.04 9.11
CA LEU A 146 -12.84 -16.87 9.13
C LEU A 146 -14.02 -16.14 9.80
N PHE A 147 -13.78 -15.48 10.92
CA PHE A 147 -14.79 -14.65 11.59
C PHE A 147 -15.27 -13.51 10.70
N ALA A 148 -14.35 -12.73 10.11
CA ALA A 148 -14.68 -11.58 9.28
C ALA A 148 -15.52 -11.98 8.06
N ILE A 149 -15.15 -13.06 7.38
CA ILE A 149 -15.89 -13.60 6.24
C ILE A 149 -17.28 -14.05 6.68
N LYS A 150 -17.38 -14.84 7.75
CA LYS A 150 -18.65 -15.40 8.21
C LYS A 150 -19.61 -14.34 8.75
N SER A 151 -19.08 -13.34 9.44
CA SER A 151 -19.86 -12.29 10.11
C SER A 151 -20.17 -11.09 9.24
N GLY A 152 -19.41 -10.88 8.15
CA GLY A 152 -19.40 -9.60 7.42
C GLY A 152 -18.89 -8.41 8.25
N LYS A 153 -18.32 -8.64 9.44
CA LYS A 153 -17.84 -7.58 10.34
C LYS A 153 -16.39 -7.23 10.02
N HIS A 154 -16.05 -5.95 10.17
CA HIS A 154 -14.67 -5.50 10.11
C HIS A 154 -13.92 -5.85 11.41
N VAL A 155 -12.72 -6.42 11.26
CA VAL A 155 -11.81 -6.67 12.38
C VAL A 155 -10.64 -5.69 12.28
N VAL A 156 -10.35 -5.01 13.39
CA VAL A 156 -9.22 -4.08 13.48
C VAL A 156 -8.07 -4.74 14.23
N ILE A 157 -6.92 -4.83 13.59
CA ILE A 157 -5.69 -5.35 14.18
C ILE A 157 -4.77 -4.18 14.46
N SER A 158 -4.44 -3.96 15.74
CA SER A 158 -3.51 -2.91 16.17
C SER A 158 -2.17 -3.52 16.55
N THR A 159 -1.07 -2.91 16.10
CA THR A 159 0.29 -3.32 16.41
C THR A 159 1.19 -2.10 16.60
N ASN A 160 2.36 -2.31 17.22
CA ASN A 160 3.19 -1.25 17.77
C ASN A 160 3.84 -0.34 16.70
N THR A 161 4.25 -0.90 15.56
CA THR A 161 5.05 -0.16 14.57
C THR A 161 4.50 -0.30 13.15
N ILE A 162 4.80 0.67 12.28
CA ILE A 162 4.46 0.60 10.86
C ILE A 162 5.10 -0.62 10.19
N ALA A 163 6.34 -0.96 10.53
CA ALA A 163 7.02 -2.14 10.00
C ALA A 163 6.27 -3.45 10.32
N LEU A 164 5.71 -3.57 11.54
CA LEU A 164 4.88 -4.72 11.90
C LEU A 164 3.57 -4.74 11.11
N GLN A 165 2.94 -3.58 10.87
CA GLN A 165 1.74 -3.49 10.03
C GLN A 165 2.05 -3.89 8.58
N GLU A 166 3.18 -3.44 8.05
CA GLU A 166 3.65 -3.76 6.70
C GLU A 166 3.98 -5.26 6.56
N GLN A 167 4.52 -5.89 7.60
CA GLN A 167 4.69 -7.35 7.61
C GLN A 167 3.33 -8.07 7.49
N LEU A 168 2.31 -7.60 8.23
CA LEU A 168 0.98 -8.20 8.14
C LEU A 168 0.39 -8.07 6.74
N ILE A 169 0.36 -6.86 6.18
CA ILE A 169 -0.32 -6.62 4.90
C ILE A 169 0.41 -7.22 3.69
N ASN A 170 1.75 -7.27 3.72
CA ASN A 170 2.55 -7.70 2.56
C ASN A 170 2.93 -9.18 2.61
N LYS A 171 2.82 -9.83 3.78
CA LYS A 171 3.24 -11.22 3.97
C LYS A 171 2.17 -12.07 4.64
N ASP A 172 1.84 -11.77 5.90
CA ASP A 172 1.05 -12.69 6.73
C ASP A 172 -0.41 -12.79 6.26
N LEU A 173 -1.05 -11.67 5.91
CA LEU A 173 -2.43 -11.62 5.38
C LEU A 173 -2.57 -12.22 3.97
N PRO A 174 -1.66 -11.92 3.00
CA PRO A 174 -1.65 -12.62 1.71
C PRO A 174 -1.49 -14.13 1.85
N ALA A 175 -0.65 -14.60 2.79
CA ALA A 175 -0.52 -16.03 3.06
C ALA A 175 -1.83 -16.63 3.58
N VAL A 176 -2.51 -15.94 4.51
CA VAL A 176 -3.84 -16.36 5.00
C VAL A 176 -4.87 -16.40 3.87
N GLN A 177 -4.94 -15.36 3.04
CA GLN A 177 -5.87 -15.32 1.89
C GLN A 177 -5.61 -16.49 0.94
N LYS A 178 -4.35 -16.78 0.64
CA LYS A 178 -3.95 -17.91 -0.21
C LYS A 178 -4.35 -19.27 0.40
N VAL A 179 -4.17 -19.46 1.70
CA VAL A 179 -4.66 -20.67 2.40
C VAL A 179 -6.17 -20.84 2.25
N LEU A 180 -6.94 -19.75 2.44
CA LEU A 180 -8.40 -19.82 2.33
C LEU A 180 -8.87 -20.14 0.91
N LEU A 181 -8.16 -19.66 -0.12
CA LEU A 181 -8.41 -19.99 -1.53
C LEU A 181 -8.08 -21.45 -1.83
N GLU A 182 -6.89 -21.92 -1.46
CA GLU A 182 -6.44 -23.28 -1.75
C GLU A 182 -7.29 -24.35 -1.05
N GLU A 183 -7.79 -24.05 0.16
CA GLU A 183 -8.69 -24.94 0.91
C GLU A 183 -10.17 -24.82 0.48
N GLY A 184 -10.48 -23.92 -0.48
CA GLY A 184 -11.82 -23.70 -1.02
C GLY A 184 -12.81 -23.10 -0.02
N ILE A 185 -12.31 -22.38 0.99
CA ILE A 185 -13.10 -21.67 2.00
C ILE A 185 -13.67 -20.37 1.42
N ILE A 186 -12.89 -19.71 0.56
CA ILE A 186 -13.33 -18.61 -0.30
C ILE A 186 -13.08 -18.99 -1.76
N GLN A 187 -13.90 -18.46 -2.68
CA GLN A 187 -13.76 -18.70 -4.11
C GLN A 187 -12.94 -17.59 -4.77
N GLU A 188 -13.11 -16.35 -4.30
CA GLU A 188 -12.39 -15.19 -4.86
C GLU A 188 -11.64 -14.39 -3.77
N PRO A 189 -10.47 -13.81 -4.09
CA PRO A 189 -9.70 -12.98 -3.15
C PRO A 189 -10.52 -11.86 -2.50
N GLU A 190 -11.49 -11.30 -3.22
CA GLU A 190 -12.33 -10.18 -2.83
C GLU A 190 -13.27 -10.49 -1.66
N GLU A 191 -13.51 -11.78 -1.37
CA GLU A 191 -14.29 -12.22 -0.20
C GLU A 191 -13.54 -11.96 1.11
N PHE A 192 -12.21 -11.90 1.08
CA PHE A 192 -11.37 -11.51 2.22
C PHE A 192 -10.46 -10.34 1.87
N ARG A 193 -10.87 -9.14 2.29
CA ARG A 193 -10.13 -7.91 2.04
C ARG A 193 -9.44 -7.42 3.30
N SER A 194 -8.21 -6.95 3.12
CA SER A 194 -7.45 -6.28 4.16
C SER A 194 -6.91 -4.95 3.65
N VAL A 195 -6.82 -3.97 4.55
CA VAL A 195 -6.32 -2.62 4.24
C VAL A 195 -5.40 -2.15 5.35
N LEU A 196 -4.37 -1.41 4.96
CA LEU A 196 -3.42 -0.79 5.88
C LEU A 196 -3.85 0.64 6.21
N LEU A 197 -3.99 0.94 7.50
CA LEU A 197 -4.31 2.28 8.00
C LEU A 197 -3.15 2.85 8.81
N LYS A 198 -2.46 3.86 8.27
CA LYS A 198 -1.40 4.60 8.98
C LYS A 198 -1.93 5.93 9.52
N GLY A 199 -1.13 6.60 10.34
CA GLY A 199 -1.43 7.99 10.77
C GLY A 199 -1.42 8.96 9.58
N ARG A 200 -2.24 10.01 9.64
CA ARG A 200 -2.43 11.02 8.57
C ARG A 200 -1.13 11.64 8.03
N SER A 201 -0.07 11.72 8.84
CA SER A 201 1.25 12.21 8.41
C SER A 201 1.96 11.31 7.40
N ASN A 202 1.47 10.10 7.15
CA ASN A 202 1.99 9.20 6.12
C ASN A 202 1.29 9.38 4.77
N TYR A 203 0.32 10.29 4.65
CA TYR A 203 -0.41 10.52 3.40
C TYR A 203 -0.24 11.96 2.93
N LEU A 204 -0.19 12.17 1.60
CA LEU A 204 -0.16 13.53 1.06
C LEU A 204 -1.51 14.22 1.28
N CYS A 205 -1.48 15.43 1.83
CA CYS A 205 -2.68 16.26 1.95
C CYS A 205 -2.95 16.98 0.62
N THR A 206 -3.92 16.51 -0.15
CA THR A 206 -4.30 17.09 -1.45
C THR A 206 -4.73 18.56 -1.37
N LYS A 207 -5.37 18.96 -0.27
CA LYS A 207 -5.70 20.36 -0.01
C LYS A 207 -4.43 21.22 0.10
N ARG A 208 -3.47 20.78 0.93
CA ARG A 208 -2.18 21.48 1.07
C ARG A 208 -1.42 21.51 -0.26
N TRP A 209 -1.44 20.43 -1.03
CA TRP A 209 -0.84 20.36 -2.37
C TRP A 209 -1.35 21.47 -3.31
N LEU A 210 -2.68 21.62 -3.41
CA LEU A 210 -3.30 22.66 -4.25
C LEU A 210 -3.04 24.07 -3.72
N GLU A 211 -2.91 24.24 -2.40
CA GLU A 211 -2.71 25.53 -1.74
C GLU A 211 -1.24 25.99 -1.71
N HIS A 212 -0.27 25.23 -2.28
CA HIS A 212 1.17 25.51 -2.13
C HIS A 212 1.89 26.04 -3.39
N PRO A 213 1.47 27.14 -4.04
CA PRO A 213 2.21 27.72 -5.17
C PRO A 213 3.48 28.50 -4.73
N LYS A 214 3.67 28.80 -3.43
CA LYS A 214 4.68 29.76 -2.95
C LYS A 214 6.04 29.20 -2.51
N ALA A 215 6.21 27.87 -2.46
CA ALA A 215 7.47 27.25 -2.02
C ALA A 215 8.39 26.81 -3.17
N LEU A 216 8.01 27.11 -4.41
CA LEU A 216 8.68 26.63 -5.62
C LEU A 216 9.87 27.50 -6.06
N ASN A 217 10.37 28.38 -5.18
CA ASN A 217 11.57 29.18 -5.42
C ASN A 217 12.86 28.47 -4.97
N ASP A 218 12.72 27.27 -4.42
CA ASP A 218 13.79 26.40 -3.98
C ASP A 218 13.87 25.20 -4.95
N SER A 219 15.06 24.91 -5.47
CA SER A 219 15.27 23.84 -6.46
C SER A 219 14.87 22.48 -5.92
N ASP A 220 15.21 22.17 -4.67
CA ASP A 220 14.94 20.88 -4.05
C ASP A 220 13.43 20.70 -3.85
N ILE A 221 12.73 21.78 -3.46
CA ILE A 221 11.27 21.78 -3.36
C ILE A 221 10.62 21.64 -4.74
N GLY A 222 11.17 22.27 -5.77
CA GLY A 222 10.73 22.14 -7.15
C GLY A 222 10.81 20.71 -7.67
N VAL A 223 11.96 20.05 -7.49
CA VAL A 223 12.16 18.63 -7.86
C VAL A 223 11.23 17.71 -7.06
N LEU A 224 11.06 17.96 -5.76
CA LEU A 224 10.12 17.21 -4.93
C LEU A 224 8.68 17.39 -5.42
N ALA A 225 8.28 18.61 -5.76
CA ALA A 225 6.95 18.90 -6.27
C ALA A 225 6.71 18.21 -7.63
N ALA A 226 7.68 18.23 -8.54
CA ALA A 226 7.58 17.50 -9.80
C ALA A 226 7.44 15.98 -9.57
N SER A 227 8.20 15.44 -8.61
CA SER A 227 8.11 14.03 -8.21
C SER A 227 6.73 13.67 -7.65
N LEU A 228 6.17 14.52 -6.79
CA LEU A 228 4.82 14.36 -6.25
C LEU A 228 3.75 14.44 -7.34
N ALA A 229 3.87 15.39 -8.28
CA ALA A 229 2.94 15.55 -9.39
C ALA A 229 2.91 14.34 -10.31
N LEU A 230 4.07 13.71 -10.58
CA LEU A 230 4.16 12.47 -11.35
C LEU A 230 3.64 11.24 -10.58
N TRP A 231 3.79 11.23 -9.26
CA TRP A 231 3.34 10.12 -8.41
C TRP A 231 1.83 10.13 -8.15
N LEU A 232 1.23 11.31 -7.92
CA LEU A 232 -0.15 11.46 -7.48
C LEU A 232 -1.19 10.75 -8.38
N PRO A 233 -1.11 10.80 -9.73
CA PRO A 233 -2.05 10.10 -10.59
C PRO A 233 -1.95 8.56 -10.49
N GLY A 234 -0.77 8.05 -10.12
CA GLY A 234 -0.47 6.61 -10.10
C GLY A 234 -0.46 5.98 -8.72
N THR A 235 -0.68 6.75 -7.65
CA THR A 235 -0.69 6.22 -6.29
C THR A 235 -1.88 5.30 -6.06
N LYS A 236 -1.67 4.17 -5.39
CA LYS A 236 -2.74 3.21 -5.08
C LYS A 236 -3.42 3.55 -3.76
N THR A 237 -2.64 3.98 -2.78
CA THR A 237 -3.11 4.21 -1.40
C THR A 237 -2.94 5.65 -0.93
N GLY A 238 -2.18 6.47 -1.65
CA GLY A 238 -1.76 7.80 -1.22
C GLY A 238 -0.70 7.78 -0.11
N ASP A 239 -0.15 6.61 0.22
CA ASP A 239 0.88 6.46 1.25
C ASP A 239 2.24 6.92 0.73
N ARG A 240 2.93 7.75 1.54
CA ARG A 240 4.26 8.24 1.22
C ARG A 240 5.29 7.13 1.07
N SER A 241 5.06 5.91 1.56
CA SER A 241 5.97 4.77 1.31
C SER A 241 5.97 4.34 -0.17
N GLU A 242 4.94 4.71 -0.94
CA GLU A 242 4.94 4.50 -2.39
C GLU A 242 5.87 5.49 -3.12
N LEU A 243 6.19 6.63 -2.49
CA LEU A 243 7.17 7.57 -3.01
C LEU A 243 8.57 6.98 -2.85
N ARG A 244 9.22 6.71 -3.98
CA ARG A 244 10.62 6.30 -4.03
C ARG A 244 11.55 7.52 -3.90
N LEU A 245 11.35 8.32 -2.85
CA LEU A 245 12.28 9.39 -2.52
C LEU A 245 13.52 8.75 -1.90
N THR A 246 14.67 8.94 -2.54
CA THR A 246 15.95 8.58 -1.94
C THR A 246 16.20 9.62 -0.83
N PRO A 247 16.60 9.21 0.38
CA PRO A 247 16.89 10.14 1.47
C PRO A 247 18.04 11.09 1.14
#